data_AF-A0A8S3R734-F1
#
_entry.id   AF-A0A8S3R734-F1
#
_cell.length_a   1.000
_cell.length_b   1.000
_cell.length_c   1.000
_cell.angle_alpha   90.00
_cell.angle_beta   90.00
_cell.angle_gamma   90.00
#
_symmetry.space_group_name_H-M   'P 1'
#
loop_
_entity.id
_entity.type
_entity.pdbx_description
1 polymer ?
#
loop_
_entity_poly.entity_id
_entity_poly.type
_entity_poly.pdbx_seq_one_letter_code
_entity_poly.pdbx_strand_id
1 'polypeptide(L)'
;MQSSILFSILIVTLITNCTSNVKEKGCKKTAQGSEYKGRISTTVSNRNCQRWNFNTPHRHPFHYLDQNYCRNPDGSSVPWCYTTDPNKRWEYCNVPYCLVKKEKGCKKTAQGSEYKGMISTTSSNRDCQSWKLNSPHRHRYHYPDKNYCRNPDSSAAPWCYTTDPNKRWEYCNVPYCFKQKGCKKTAQGFEYKGMISTTSSNRDCQTWKLNTPHRHPFHNQDENYCRNPDGSAAPWCYTTDPKKRWEYCNVPYCN
;
A
#
# COMPACT_ATOMS: atom_id res chain seq x y z
N MET A 1 28.27 52.29 -47.55
CA MET A 1 27.15 51.39 -47.16
C MET A 1 27.74 50.08 -46.69
N GLN A 2 27.20 49.58 -45.59
CA GLN A 2 27.44 48.28 -44.93
C GLN A 2 28.73 48.07 -44.12
N SER A 3 28.45 47.90 -42.84
CA SER A 3 29.29 47.71 -41.68
C SER A 3 29.45 46.22 -41.34
N SER A 4 30.47 45.91 -40.54
CA SER A 4 30.50 44.84 -39.52
C SER A 4 30.87 43.41 -39.93
N ILE A 5 32.04 42.95 -39.48
CA ILE A 5 32.28 41.55 -39.09
C ILE A 5 33.02 41.54 -37.74
N LEU A 6 32.27 41.34 -36.66
CA LEU A 6 32.77 40.93 -35.34
C LEU A 6 31.93 39.71 -34.95
N PHE A 7 32.47 38.50 -35.12
CA PHE A 7 31.84 37.27 -34.63
C PHE A 7 32.46 36.90 -33.28
N SER A 8 31.87 37.45 -32.22
CA SER A 8 32.03 36.97 -30.85
C SER A 8 30.65 36.53 -30.35
N ILE A 9 30.29 35.25 -30.46
CA ILE A 9 29.18 34.70 -29.68
C ILE A 9 29.55 33.28 -29.24
N LEU A 10 29.92 33.17 -27.97
CA LEU A 10 29.88 31.95 -27.18
C LEU A 10 28.42 31.48 -27.14
N ILE A 11 28.09 30.39 -27.85
CA ILE A 11 26.78 29.73 -27.72
C ILE A 11 26.82 28.94 -26.40
N VAL A 12 26.37 29.55 -25.32
CA VAL A 12 25.97 28.82 -24.11
C VAL A 12 24.66 28.13 -24.45
N THR A 13 24.74 26.84 -24.78
CA THR A 13 23.57 25.96 -24.88
C THR A 13 22.89 25.89 -23.52
N LEU A 14 21.76 26.59 -23.37
CA LEU A 14 20.80 26.37 -22.29
C LEU A 14 20.13 25.01 -22.47
N ILE A 15 20.84 23.94 -22.09
CA ILE A 15 20.21 22.66 -21.80
C ILE A 15 19.84 22.69 -20.32
N THR A 16 18.73 23.35 -20.00
CA THR A 16 18.07 23.19 -18.70
C THR A 16 16.80 22.39 -18.91
N ASN A 17 16.99 21.08 -18.79
CA ASN A 17 16.01 20.02 -18.57
C ASN A 17 14.58 20.50 -18.24
N CYS A 18 13.63 20.19 -19.12
CA CYS A 18 12.22 20.08 -18.74
C CYS A 18 12.02 18.84 -17.87
N THR A 19 12.45 18.88 -16.61
CA THR A 19 11.89 18.00 -15.59
C THR A 19 10.57 18.64 -15.16
N SER A 20 9.48 18.29 -15.83
CA SER A 20 8.13 18.64 -15.36
C SER A 20 7.99 18.09 -13.94
N ASN A 21 8.02 18.99 -12.97
CA ASN A 21 8.03 18.64 -11.55
C ASN A 21 6.61 18.20 -11.16
N VAL A 22 6.28 16.93 -11.39
CA VAL A 22 4.97 16.31 -11.07
C VAL A 22 4.65 16.40 -9.56
N LYS A 23 5.61 16.79 -8.72
CA LYS A 23 5.43 17.01 -7.28
C LYS A 23 4.52 18.19 -6.90
N GLU A 24 4.27 19.17 -7.78
CA GLU A 24 3.62 20.43 -7.37
C GLU A 24 2.08 20.43 -7.45
N LYS A 25 1.47 19.52 -8.23
CA LYS A 25 0.00 19.52 -8.45
C LYS A 25 -0.81 18.71 -7.43
N GLY A 26 -0.14 18.01 -6.51
CA GLY A 26 -0.78 17.10 -5.55
C GLY A 26 -1.49 15.92 -6.23
N CYS A 27 -2.02 14.99 -5.45
CA CYS A 27 -2.62 13.75 -5.95
C CYS A 27 -3.71 13.22 -5.00
N LYS A 28 -4.64 12.40 -5.51
CA LYS A 28 -5.71 11.76 -4.72
C LYS A 28 -5.39 10.31 -4.36
N LYS A 29 -5.77 9.86 -3.17
CA LYS A 29 -5.60 8.50 -2.67
C LYS A 29 -6.82 7.62 -2.97
N THR A 30 -8.02 8.19 -2.93
CA THR A 30 -9.28 7.47 -3.13
C THR A 30 -9.92 7.77 -4.49
N ALA A 31 -10.91 6.97 -4.88
CA ALA A 31 -11.69 7.24 -6.09
C ALA A 31 -12.39 8.61 -6.00
N GLN A 32 -13.06 8.87 -4.88
CA GLN A 32 -13.74 10.14 -4.59
C GLN A 32 -12.78 11.33 -4.49
N GLY A 33 -11.59 11.13 -3.92
CA GLY A 33 -10.60 12.19 -3.75
C GLY A 33 -11.06 13.32 -2.81
N SER A 34 -11.91 13.03 -1.81
CA SER A 34 -12.34 14.00 -0.80
C SER A 34 -11.15 14.54 0.02
N GLU A 35 -10.10 13.74 0.16
CA GLU A 35 -8.84 14.11 0.81
C GLU A 35 -7.90 14.96 -0.07
N TYR A 36 -8.23 15.19 -1.34
CA TYR A 36 -7.36 15.91 -2.26
C TYR A 36 -7.21 17.39 -1.86
N LYS A 37 -5.97 17.80 -1.62
CA LYS A 37 -5.59 19.20 -1.30
C LYS A 37 -4.59 19.79 -2.29
N GLY A 38 -4.47 19.20 -3.48
CA GLY A 38 -3.57 19.69 -4.52
C GLY A 38 -4.07 20.97 -5.20
N ARG A 39 -3.31 21.41 -6.21
CA ARG A 39 -3.45 22.71 -6.87
C ARG A 39 -3.98 22.65 -8.31
N ILE A 40 -4.56 21.52 -8.72
CA ILE A 40 -5.18 21.43 -10.04
C ILE A 40 -6.40 22.36 -10.08
N SER A 41 -6.43 23.24 -11.07
CA SER A 41 -7.43 24.30 -11.27
C SER A 41 -8.04 24.27 -12.68
N THR A 42 -7.94 23.12 -13.36
CA THR A 42 -8.52 22.90 -14.68
C THR A 42 -9.32 21.59 -14.71
N THR A 43 -10.40 21.60 -15.50
CA THR A 43 -11.31 20.46 -15.66
C THR A 43 -10.76 19.42 -16.65
N VAL A 44 -11.46 18.28 -16.80
CA VAL A 44 -11.11 17.24 -17.79
C VAL A 44 -11.08 17.76 -19.24
N SER A 45 -11.86 18.79 -19.55
CA SER A 45 -11.87 19.46 -20.85
C SER A 45 -10.99 20.71 -20.89
N ASN A 46 -10.08 20.87 -19.92
CA ASN A 46 -9.20 22.04 -19.77
C ASN A 46 -9.91 23.38 -19.58
N ARG A 47 -11.15 23.39 -19.05
CA ARG A 47 -11.80 24.65 -18.64
C ARG A 47 -11.17 25.14 -17.34
N ASN A 48 -10.98 26.46 -17.22
CA ASN A 48 -10.50 27.06 -15.99
C ASN A 48 -11.56 26.99 -14.89
N CYS A 49 -11.14 26.64 -13.69
CA CYS A 49 -12.01 26.63 -12.53
C CYS A 49 -12.31 28.07 -12.05
N GLN A 50 -13.57 28.32 -11.72
CA GLN A 50 -14.02 29.48 -10.96
C GLN A 50 -13.50 29.38 -9.52
N ARG A 51 -13.10 30.52 -8.95
CA ARG A 51 -12.72 30.59 -7.53
C ARG A 51 -13.92 30.31 -6.64
N TRP A 52 -13.72 29.50 -5.61
CA TRP A 52 -14.78 29.09 -4.69
C TRP A 52 -15.35 30.28 -3.91
N ASN A 53 -14.55 31.29 -3.60
CA ASN A 53 -15.05 32.50 -2.93
C ASN A 53 -15.78 33.48 -3.88
N PHE A 54 -15.92 33.16 -5.16
CA PHE A 54 -16.59 34.01 -6.16
C PHE A 54 -17.94 33.40 -6.56
N ASN A 55 -18.90 34.25 -6.91
CA ASN A 55 -20.26 33.86 -7.31
C ASN A 55 -20.56 34.11 -8.79
N THR A 56 -19.53 34.34 -9.60
CA THR A 56 -19.61 34.66 -11.03
C THR A 56 -18.61 33.80 -11.80
N PRO A 57 -19.00 33.19 -12.95
CA PRO A 57 -20.33 33.21 -13.56
C PRO A 57 -21.39 32.38 -12.80
N HIS A 58 -20.98 31.43 -11.95
CA HIS A 58 -21.90 30.49 -11.29
C HIS A 58 -22.02 30.76 -9.79
N ARG A 59 -23.22 31.09 -9.32
CA ARG A 59 -23.51 31.19 -7.87
C ARG A 59 -23.53 29.83 -7.19
N HIS A 60 -22.93 29.68 -6.00
CA HIS A 60 -22.85 28.39 -5.30
C HIS A 60 -22.52 28.51 -3.80
N PRO A 61 -22.73 27.48 -2.95
CA PRO A 61 -22.58 27.62 -1.50
C PRO A 61 -21.16 27.36 -0.93
N PHE A 62 -20.24 26.80 -1.71
CA PHE A 62 -18.96 26.29 -1.19
C PHE A 62 -17.84 27.35 -1.05
N HIS A 63 -18.13 28.51 -0.46
CA HIS A 63 -17.20 29.65 -0.40
C HIS A 63 -15.96 29.47 0.49
N TYR A 64 -15.97 28.46 1.36
CA TYR A 64 -14.90 28.18 2.32
C TYR A 64 -13.71 27.41 1.72
N LEU A 65 -13.81 26.99 0.45
CA LEU A 65 -12.77 26.20 -0.22
C LEU A 65 -11.68 27.08 -0.81
N ASP A 66 -10.44 26.57 -0.79
CA ASP A 66 -9.26 27.35 -1.16
C ASP A 66 -9.11 27.56 -2.68
N GLN A 67 -8.83 28.81 -3.06
CA GLN A 67 -8.63 29.29 -4.44
C GLN A 67 -9.72 28.82 -5.41
N ASN A 68 -9.31 28.32 -6.58
CA ASN A 68 -10.13 27.68 -7.60
C ASN A 68 -9.70 26.22 -7.80
N TYR A 69 -9.09 25.60 -6.79
CA TYR A 69 -8.57 24.25 -6.94
C TYR A 69 -9.71 23.23 -6.91
N CYS A 70 -9.58 22.15 -7.67
CA CYS A 70 -10.56 21.08 -7.71
C CYS A 70 -10.74 20.44 -6.33
N ARG A 71 -11.97 20.25 -5.89
CA ARG A 71 -12.33 19.71 -4.57
C ARG A 71 -13.55 18.79 -4.70
N ASN A 72 -13.84 18.05 -3.66
CA ASN A 72 -15.03 17.20 -3.59
C ASN A 72 -15.75 17.43 -2.24
N PRO A 73 -16.48 18.56 -2.09
CA PRO A 73 -17.16 18.88 -0.83
C PRO A 73 -18.48 18.13 -0.64
N ASP A 74 -19.05 17.54 -1.69
CA ASP A 74 -20.41 16.99 -1.72
C ASP A 74 -20.44 15.45 -1.79
N GLY A 75 -19.28 14.79 -1.76
CA GLY A 75 -19.20 13.33 -1.84
C GLY A 75 -19.38 12.76 -3.25
N SER A 76 -19.22 13.59 -4.27
CA SER A 76 -19.20 13.20 -5.69
C SER A 76 -18.17 12.10 -6.00
N SER A 77 -18.24 11.53 -7.20
CA SER A 77 -17.38 10.41 -7.62
C SER A 77 -15.90 10.77 -7.79
N VAL A 78 -15.57 12.03 -8.11
CA VAL A 78 -14.20 12.56 -8.24
C VAL A 78 -14.18 14.07 -7.93
N PRO A 79 -13.01 14.69 -7.67
CA PRO A 79 -12.92 16.14 -7.49
C PRO A 79 -13.36 16.92 -8.73
N TRP A 80 -14.03 18.03 -8.49
CA TRP A 80 -14.62 18.91 -9.50
C TRP A 80 -14.44 20.38 -9.13
N CYS A 81 -14.81 21.27 -10.04
CA CYS A 81 -14.93 22.70 -9.76
C CYS A 81 -16.07 23.33 -10.60
N TYR A 82 -16.56 24.48 -10.15
CA TYR A 82 -17.30 25.38 -11.03
C TYR A 82 -16.38 25.91 -12.12
N THR A 83 -16.87 26.15 -13.33
CA THR A 83 -16.01 26.62 -14.43
C THR A 83 -16.18 28.12 -14.67
N THR A 84 -15.21 28.75 -15.32
CA THR A 84 -15.35 30.15 -15.78
C THR A 84 -16.17 30.28 -17.06
N ASP A 85 -16.60 29.16 -17.67
CA ASP A 85 -17.46 29.14 -18.87
C ASP A 85 -18.93 29.35 -18.44
N PRO A 86 -19.60 30.42 -18.89
CA PRO A 86 -21.00 30.68 -18.55
C PRO A 86 -21.97 29.57 -18.97
N ASN A 87 -21.62 28.76 -19.98
CA ASN A 87 -22.46 27.68 -20.49
C ASN A 87 -22.19 26.33 -19.81
N LYS A 88 -21.14 26.22 -18.99
CA LYS A 88 -20.77 24.99 -18.29
C LYS A 88 -20.63 25.27 -16.81
N ARG A 89 -21.71 25.04 -16.05
CA ARG A 89 -21.74 25.33 -14.60
C ARG A 89 -20.60 24.70 -13.82
N TRP A 90 -20.37 23.41 -13.98
CA TRP A 90 -19.31 22.67 -13.30
C TRP A 90 -18.82 21.51 -14.16
N GLU A 91 -17.65 21.00 -13.85
CA GLU A 91 -17.08 19.82 -14.50
C GLU A 91 -16.05 19.14 -13.59
N TYR A 92 -15.89 17.82 -13.78
CA TYR A 92 -14.87 17.04 -13.08
C TYR A 92 -13.46 17.46 -13.50
N CYS A 93 -12.50 17.23 -12.62
CA CYS A 93 -11.09 17.49 -12.88
C CYS A 93 -10.30 16.19 -13.06
N ASN A 94 -9.27 16.24 -13.89
CA ASN A 94 -8.34 15.12 -14.05
C ASN A 94 -7.30 15.14 -12.90
N VAL A 95 -7.72 14.72 -11.71
CA VAL A 95 -6.82 14.62 -10.56
C VAL A 95 -6.11 13.26 -10.58
N PRO A 96 -4.77 13.24 -10.69
CA PRO A 96 -4.03 11.99 -10.72
C PRO A 96 -4.13 11.30 -9.37
N TYR A 97 -4.19 9.98 -9.39
CA TYR A 97 -3.95 9.23 -8.17
C TYR A 97 -2.53 9.49 -7.70
N CYS A 98 -2.36 9.51 -6.37
CA CYS A 98 -1.03 9.42 -5.83
C CYS A 98 -0.42 8.15 -6.39
N LEU A 99 0.79 8.27 -6.89
CA LEU A 99 1.66 7.12 -7.04
C LEU A 99 1.92 6.63 -5.61
N VAL A 100 0.94 5.93 -5.04
CA VAL A 100 1.18 4.96 -3.99
C VAL A 100 2.26 4.11 -4.61
N LYS A 101 3.49 4.14 -4.04
CA LYS A 101 4.54 3.20 -4.44
C LYS A 101 3.83 1.86 -4.55
N LYS A 102 3.67 1.39 -5.78
CA LYS A 102 2.89 0.21 -6.13
C LYS A 102 3.33 -0.83 -5.11
N GLU A 103 2.39 -1.27 -4.28
CA GLU A 103 2.67 -1.88 -2.99
C GLU A 103 3.92 -2.77 -3.11
N LYS A 104 4.92 -2.56 -2.25
CA LYS A 104 5.87 -3.64 -1.94
C LYS A 104 4.97 -4.81 -1.62
N GLY A 105 4.75 -5.69 -2.61
CA GLY A 105 3.62 -6.60 -2.54
C GLY A 105 3.65 -7.39 -1.24
N CYS A 106 2.59 -8.12 -1.00
CA CYS A 106 2.44 -8.82 0.25
C CYS A 106 2.36 -10.33 0.03
N LYS A 107 2.70 -11.10 1.05
CA LYS A 107 2.49 -12.56 1.06
C LYS A 107 1.22 -12.91 1.85
N LYS A 108 0.50 -13.92 1.41
CA LYS A 108 -0.66 -14.51 2.09
C LYS A 108 -0.21 -15.62 3.05
N THR A 109 0.83 -16.37 2.68
CA THR A 109 1.32 -17.53 3.46
C THR A 109 2.65 -17.26 4.15
N ALA A 110 3.04 -18.12 5.09
CA ALA A 110 4.34 -18.05 5.74
C ALA A 110 5.47 -18.20 4.71
N GLN A 111 5.34 -19.20 3.83
CA GLN A 111 6.28 -19.45 2.74
C GLN A 111 6.30 -18.30 1.72
N GLY A 112 5.15 -17.71 1.41
CA GLY A 112 5.07 -16.64 0.42
C GLY A 112 5.47 -17.08 -0.99
N SER A 113 5.21 -18.33 -1.37
CA SER A 113 5.45 -18.81 -2.75
C SER A 113 4.59 -18.05 -3.78
N GLU A 114 3.42 -17.55 -3.36
CA GLU A 114 2.55 -16.70 -4.15
C GLU A 114 3.01 -15.24 -4.26
N TYR A 115 4.10 -14.87 -3.59
CA TYR A 115 4.57 -13.49 -3.53
C TYR A 115 5.10 -13.01 -4.88
N LYS A 116 4.45 -11.99 -5.45
CA LYS A 116 4.84 -11.34 -6.72
C LYS A 116 5.18 -9.86 -6.57
N GLY A 117 5.50 -9.41 -5.36
CA GLY A 117 5.84 -8.02 -5.09
C GLY A 117 7.25 -7.62 -5.54
N MET A 118 7.60 -6.37 -5.26
CA MET A 118 8.82 -5.70 -5.74
C MET A 118 9.89 -5.47 -4.66
N ILE A 119 9.81 -6.17 -3.51
CA ILE A 119 10.87 -6.07 -2.49
C ILE A 119 12.14 -6.68 -3.06
N SER A 120 13.23 -5.93 -3.03
CA SER A 120 14.56 -6.30 -3.56
C SER A 120 15.67 -6.15 -2.52
N THR A 121 15.32 -6.21 -1.24
CA THR A 121 16.24 -6.09 -0.11
C THR A 121 15.96 -7.18 0.92
N THR A 122 17.02 -7.73 1.52
CA THR A 122 16.95 -8.79 2.53
C THR A 122 16.48 -8.26 3.89
N SER A 123 16.27 -9.15 4.87
CA SER A 123 15.93 -8.79 6.25
C SER A 123 16.95 -7.85 6.90
N SER A 124 18.22 -7.96 6.55
CA SER A 124 19.29 -7.07 7.04
C SER A 124 19.59 -5.91 6.07
N ASN A 125 18.69 -5.59 5.14
CA ASN A 125 18.87 -4.55 4.13
C ASN A 125 20.05 -4.75 3.15
N ARG A 126 20.45 -5.99 2.84
CA ARG A 126 21.34 -6.24 1.68
C ARG A 126 20.56 -6.16 0.39
N ASP A 127 21.17 -5.61 -0.66
CA ASP A 127 20.56 -5.58 -1.99
C ASP A 127 20.52 -6.98 -2.60
N CYS A 128 19.40 -7.32 -3.22
CA CYS A 128 19.26 -8.58 -3.93
C CYS A 128 20.03 -8.56 -5.26
N GLN A 129 20.74 -9.65 -5.53
CA GLN A 129 21.26 -9.97 -6.84
C GLN A 129 20.10 -10.30 -7.80
N SER A 130 20.24 -9.84 -9.05
CA SER A 130 19.29 -10.17 -10.12
C SER A 130 19.28 -11.66 -10.42
N TRP A 131 18.09 -12.27 -10.53
CA TRP A 131 17.95 -13.70 -10.88
C TRP A 131 18.44 -14.04 -12.29
N LYS A 132 18.72 -13.01 -13.12
CA LYS A 132 19.33 -13.19 -14.45
C LYS A 132 20.85 -13.19 -14.41
N LEU A 133 21.45 -12.70 -13.33
CA LEU A 133 22.90 -12.57 -13.20
C LEU A 133 23.46 -13.73 -12.36
N ASN A 134 24.65 -14.19 -12.71
CA ASN A 134 25.39 -15.23 -11.99
C ASN A 134 26.56 -14.67 -11.17
N SER A 135 26.49 -13.39 -10.81
CA SER A 135 27.53 -12.66 -10.07
C SER A 135 26.87 -11.72 -9.04
N PRO A 136 27.40 -11.62 -7.80
CA PRO A 136 28.58 -12.34 -7.28
C PRO A 136 28.34 -13.85 -7.06
N HIS A 137 27.09 -14.29 -6.92
CA HIS A 137 26.77 -15.68 -6.63
C HIS A 137 26.24 -16.42 -7.85
N ARG A 138 26.96 -17.44 -8.32
CA ARG A 138 26.45 -18.36 -9.36
C ARG A 138 25.27 -19.16 -8.82
N HIS A 139 24.19 -19.30 -9.60
CA HIS A 139 23.01 -20.05 -9.20
C HIS A 139 22.20 -20.60 -10.38
N ARG A 140 21.30 -21.56 -10.09
CA ARG A 140 20.48 -22.29 -11.07
C ARG A 140 19.08 -21.71 -11.31
N TYR A 141 18.64 -20.79 -10.46
CA TYR A 141 17.29 -20.24 -10.54
C TYR A 141 17.24 -19.08 -11.54
N HIS A 142 16.46 -19.22 -12.60
CA HIS A 142 16.25 -18.20 -13.63
C HIS A 142 14.81 -17.70 -13.59
N TYR A 143 14.57 -16.62 -12.85
CA TYR A 143 13.27 -15.96 -12.82
C TYR A 143 13.23 -14.80 -13.84
N PRO A 144 12.09 -14.56 -14.51
CA PRO A 144 11.94 -13.42 -15.43
C PRO A 144 11.95 -12.08 -14.68
N ASP A 145 11.56 -12.11 -13.41
CA ASP A 145 11.58 -10.98 -12.50
C ASP A 145 13.02 -10.46 -12.27
N LYS A 146 13.15 -9.18 -11.90
CA LYS A 146 14.44 -8.48 -11.72
C LYS A 146 15.30 -9.11 -10.59
N ASN A 147 15.41 -8.43 -9.47
CA ASN A 147 16.08 -8.90 -8.26
C ASN A 147 15.09 -8.96 -7.09
N TYR A 148 13.81 -9.20 -7.38
CA TYR A 148 12.77 -9.22 -6.36
C TYR A 148 12.81 -10.52 -5.58
N CYS A 149 12.53 -10.47 -4.28
CA CYS A 149 12.49 -11.65 -3.42
C CYS A 149 11.43 -12.65 -3.92
N ARG A 150 11.78 -13.93 -3.96
CA ARG A 150 10.91 -15.02 -4.41
C ARG A 150 11.12 -16.23 -3.53
N ASN A 151 10.22 -17.20 -3.62
CA ASN A 151 10.37 -18.48 -2.96
C ASN A 151 10.13 -19.63 -3.96
N PRO A 152 11.11 -19.93 -4.81
CA PRO A 152 10.97 -20.96 -5.84
C PRO A 152 11.13 -22.40 -5.32
N ASP A 153 11.63 -22.58 -4.09
CA ASP A 153 12.07 -23.88 -3.57
C ASP A 153 11.34 -24.31 -2.29
N SER A 154 10.17 -23.71 -2.03
CA SER A 154 9.34 -24.01 -0.85
C SER A 154 10.05 -23.76 0.48
N SER A 155 11.02 -22.84 0.50
CA SER A 155 11.68 -22.36 1.70
C SER A 155 10.70 -21.72 2.69
N ALA A 156 11.16 -21.43 3.91
CA ALA A 156 10.31 -20.89 4.97
C ALA A 156 9.70 -19.51 4.66
N ALA A 157 10.33 -18.70 3.81
CA ALA A 157 9.87 -17.36 3.40
C ALA A 157 10.50 -16.95 2.06
N PRO A 158 10.04 -15.85 1.41
CA PRO A 158 10.71 -15.30 0.24
C PRO A 158 12.13 -14.85 0.55
N TRP A 159 13.05 -15.13 -0.36
CA TRP A 159 14.47 -14.87 -0.24
C TRP A 159 15.06 -14.38 -1.56
N CYS A 160 16.32 -13.96 -1.55
CA CYS A 160 17.09 -13.68 -2.75
C CYS A 160 18.58 -13.98 -2.53
N TYR A 161 19.33 -14.17 -3.62
CA TYR A 161 20.78 -14.03 -3.58
C TYR A 161 21.14 -12.57 -3.30
N THR A 162 22.24 -12.30 -2.62
CA THR A 162 22.62 -10.92 -2.27
C THR A 162 23.74 -10.40 -3.17
N THR A 163 23.92 -9.08 -3.25
CA THR A 163 25.09 -8.48 -3.93
C THR A 163 26.35 -8.49 -3.06
N ASP A 164 26.26 -8.92 -1.79
CA ASP A 164 27.38 -9.07 -0.86
C ASP A 164 28.13 -10.38 -1.17
N PRO A 165 29.42 -10.34 -1.56
CA PRO A 165 30.21 -11.54 -1.86
C PRO A 165 30.32 -12.52 -0.68
N ASN A 166 30.19 -12.05 0.56
CA ASN A 166 30.31 -12.86 1.78
C ASN A 166 28.98 -13.47 2.23
N LYS A 167 27.85 -13.02 1.66
CA LYS A 167 26.52 -13.52 2.01
C LYS A 167 25.79 -14.02 0.78
N ARG A 168 25.88 -15.33 0.54
CA ARG A 168 25.30 -15.95 -0.66
C ARG A 168 23.82 -15.64 -0.86
N TRP A 169 22.99 -15.83 0.15
CA TRP A 169 21.56 -15.56 0.10
C TRP A 169 21.04 -15.21 1.50
N GLU A 170 19.86 -14.59 1.55
CA GLU A 170 19.18 -14.26 2.80
C GLU A 170 17.66 -14.15 2.56
N TYR A 171 16.88 -14.37 3.62
CA TYR A 171 15.45 -14.10 3.61
C TYR A 171 15.14 -12.61 3.48
N CYS A 172 13.96 -12.30 2.93
CA CYS A 172 13.46 -10.95 2.83
C CYS A 172 12.33 -10.70 3.83
N ASN A 173 12.26 -9.48 4.34
CA ASN A 173 11.15 -9.05 5.19
C ASN A 173 9.93 -8.67 4.32
N VAL A 174 9.23 -9.68 3.82
CA VAL A 174 8.02 -9.51 3.02
C VAL A 174 6.79 -9.41 3.93
N PRO A 175 6.02 -8.30 3.88
CA PRO A 175 4.86 -8.11 4.73
C PRO A 175 3.72 -9.05 4.31
N TYR A 176 2.84 -9.38 5.25
CA TYR A 176 1.63 -10.12 4.93
C TYR A 176 0.54 -9.22 4.32
N CYS A 177 -0.30 -9.76 3.44
CA CYS A 177 -1.37 -9.01 2.76
C CYS A 177 -2.46 -8.58 3.72
N PHE A 178 -2.63 -9.35 4.77
CA PHE A 178 -3.52 -9.04 5.87
C PHE A 178 -2.62 -8.71 7.06
N LYS A 179 -2.91 -7.57 7.69
CA LYS A 179 -2.06 -6.92 8.68
C LYS A 179 -1.55 -7.93 9.72
N GLN A 180 -0.26 -7.82 10.04
CA GLN A 180 0.48 -8.60 11.05
C GLN A 180 -0.30 -8.78 12.34
N LYS A 181 0.08 -9.79 13.16
CA LYS A 181 -0.36 -10.05 14.55
C LYS A 181 -1.10 -8.84 15.10
N GLY A 182 -2.42 -8.84 14.92
CA GLY A 182 -3.23 -7.70 15.31
C GLY A 182 -2.92 -7.33 16.77
N CYS A 183 -3.23 -6.12 17.15
CA CYS A 183 -3.22 -5.75 18.55
C CYS A 183 -4.67 -5.64 19.03
N LYS A 184 -4.91 -5.98 20.29
CA LYS A 184 -6.19 -5.70 20.95
C LYS A 184 -6.12 -4.31 21.59
N LYS A 185 -7.21 -3.56 21.49
CA LYS A 185 -7.42 -2.28 22.18
C LYS A 185 -8.03 -2.51 23.56
N THR A 186 -8.85 -3.55 23.69
CA THR A 186 -9.55 -3.89 24.94
C THR A 186 -8.99 -5.17 25.56
N ALA A 187 -9.28 -5.41 26.83
CA ALA A 187 -8.89 -6.65 27.50
C ALA A 187 -9.52 -7.87 26.80
N GLN A 188 -10.82 -7.76 26.50
CA GLN A 188 -11.62 -8.78 25.82
C GLN A 188 -11.16 -9.00 24.37
N GLY A 189 -10.76 -7.94 23.67
CA GLY A 189 -10.25 -8.04 22.29
C GLY A 189 -11.29 -8.49 21.28
N PHE A 190 -12.56 -8.07 21.40
CA PHE A 190 -13.60 -8.38 20.39
C PHE A 190 -13.26 -7.83 19.01
N GLU A 191 -12.60 -6.68 18.98
CA GLU A 191 -12.10 -6.01 17.78
C GLU A 191 -10.85 -6.69 17.18
N TYR A 192 -10.28 -7.68 17.88
CA TYR A 192 -9.08 -8.37 17.42
C TYR A 192 -9.38 -9.18 16.15
N LYS A 193 -8.77 -8.75 15.04
CA LYS A 193 -8.82 -9.42 13.74
C LYS A 193 -7.42 -9.84 13.25
N GLY A 194 -6.51 -10.08 14.18
CA GLY A 194 -5.15 -10.51 13.87
C GLY A 194 -5.04 -11.99 13.50
N MET A 195 -3.81 -12.42 13.20
CA MET A 195 -3.49 -13.77 12.71
C MET A 195 -2.77 -14.65 13.75
N ILE A 196 -2.82 -14.33 15.05
CA ILE A 196 -2.26 -15.22 16.07
C ILE A 196 -3.09 -16.50 16.04
N SER A 197 -2.45 -17.64 15.84
CA SER A 197 -3.06 -18.97 15.77
C SER A 197 -2.38 -19.95 16.74
N THR A 198 -1.77 -19.42 17.79
CA THR A 198 -1.15 -20.19 18.86
C THR A 198 -1.63 -19.69 20.22
N THR A 199 -1.80 -20.61 21.15
CA THR A 199 -2.27 -20.32 22.51
C THR A 199 -1.14 -19.77 23.39
N SER A 200 -1.47 -19.36 24.62
CA SER A 200 -0.51 -18.88 25.62
C SER A 200 0.60 -19.89 25.96
N SER A 201 0.31 -21.19 25.84
CA SER A 201 1.29 -22.26 26.04
C SER A 201 1.80 -22.88 24.72
N ASN A 202 1.69 -22.13 23.61
CA ASN A 202 2.18 -22.51 22.28
C ASN A 202 1.51 -23.77 21.69
N ARG A 203 0.25 -24.06 22.04
CA ARG A 203 -0.53 -25.05 21.28
C ARG A 203 -1.06 -24.42 20.00
N ASP A 204 -1.11 -25.20 18.93
CA ASP A 204 -1.71 -24.76 17.67
C ASP A 204 -3.23 -24.68 17.79
N CYS A 205 -3.81 -23.63 17.20
CA CYS A 205 -5.25 -23.47 17.15
C CYS A 205 -5.88 -24.40 16.11
N GLN A 206 -7.00 -25.01 16.48
CA GLN A 206 -7.91 -25.70 15.58
C GLN A 206 -8.64 -24.69 14.69
N THR A 207 -8.81 -25.02 13.41
CA THR A 207 -9.60 -24.24 12.45
C THR A 207 -11.07 -24.19 12.87
N TRP A 208 -11.65 -22.99 12.94
CA TRP A 208 -13.02 -22.75 13.40
C TRP A 208 -14.09 -23.41 12.52
N LYS A 209 -13.79 -23.62 11.23
CA LYS A 209 -14.68 -24.35 10.31
C LYS A 209 -14.68 -25.86 10.54
N LEU A 210 -13.68 -26.40 11.25
CA LEU A 210 -13.53 -27.82 11.50
C LEU A 210 -14.09 -28.20 12.88
N ASN A 211 -14.64 -29.40 12.97
CA ASN A 211 -15.21 -29.97 14.20
C ASN A 211 -14.32 -31.09 14.78
N THR A 212 -13.01 -30.99 14.57
CA THR A 212 -12.02 -32.00 14.96
C THR A 212 -10.71 -31.32 15.35
N PRO A 213 -10.06 -31.70 16.47
CA PRO A 213 -10.50 -32.72 17.45
C PRO A 213 -11.74 -32.30 18.27
N HIS A 214 -12.02 -31.01 18.41
CA HIS A 214 -13.10 -30.52 19.27
C HIS A 214 -14.31 -30.05 18.46
N ARG A 215 -15.48 -30.62 18.72
CA ARG A 215 -16.75 -30.11 18.15
C ARG A 215 -17.18 -28.81 18.85
N HIS A 216 -17.66 -27.82 18.09
CA HIS A 216 -18.08 -26.52 18.64
C HIS A 216 -19.01 -25.73 17.70
N PRO A 217 -19.74 -24.70 18.19
CA PRO A 217 -20.73 -23.97 17.37
C PRO A 217 -20.15 -22.76 16.59
N PHE A 218 -18.92 -22.31 16.90
CA PHE A 218 -18.36 -21.07 16.35
C PHE A 218 -17.70 -21.22 14.98
N HIS A 219 -18.49 -21.45 13.92
CA HIS A 219 -17.96 -21.69 12.56
C HIS A 219 -17.72 -20.44 11.71
N ASN A 220 -18.27 -19.29 12.12
CA ASN A 220 -18.24 -18.04 11.35
C ASN A 220 -16.96 -17.20 11.58
N GLN A 221 -15.86 -17.84 11.97
CA GLN A 221 -14.59 -17.18 12.23
C GLN A 221 -13.55 -17.51 11.15
N ASP A 222 -12.58 -16.63 10.97
CA ASP A 222 -11.55 -16.77 9.95
C ASP A 222 -10.50 -17.80 10.37
N GLU A 223 -10.28 -18.80 9.50
CA GLU A 223 -9.23 -19.83 9.62
C GLU A 223 -9.17 -20.46 11.03
N ASN A 224 -8.01 -20.42 11.69
CA ASN A 224 -7.78 -20.87 13.06
C ASN A 224 -7.25 -19.73 13.95
N TYR A 225 -7.50 -18.48 13.59
CA TYR A 225 -6.96 -17.34 14.33
C TYR A 225 -7.70 -17.14 15.64
N CYS A 226 -7.00 -16.69 16.68
CA CYS A 226 -7.60 -16.38 17.97
C CYS A 226 -8.69 -15.33 17.83
N ARG A 227 -9.84 -15.60 18.44
CA ARG A 227 -11.03 -14.73 18.39
C ARG A 227 -11.70 -14.76 19.75
N ASN A 228 -12.66 -13.87 19.93
CA ASN A 228 -13.49 -13.87 21.13
C ASN A 228 -14.97 -13.76 20.74
N PRO A 229 -15.57 -14.84 20.20
CA PRO A 229 -16.95 -14.82 19.72
C PRO A 229 -17.99 -14.91 20.86
N ASP A 230 -17.57 -15.27 22.07
CA ASP A 230 -18.46 -15.68 23.17
C ASP A 230 -18.47 -14.72 24.36
N GLY A 231 -17.75 -13.60 24.29
CA GLY A 231 -17.73 -12.64 25.39
C GLY A 231 -16.66 -12.91 26.45
N SER A 232 -15.74 -13.86 26.22
CA SER A 232 -14.68 -14.25 27.15
C SER A 232 -13.74 -13.11 27.55
N ALA A 233 -12.88 -13.35 28.54
CA ALA A 233 -11.97 -12.33 29.08
C ALA A 233 -10.87 -11.88 28.11
N ALA A 234 -10.52 -12.70 27.10
CA ALA A 234 -9.49 -12.41 26.10
C ALA A 234 -9.70 -13.28 24.84
N PRO A 235 -9.04 -12.96 23.71
CA PRO A 235 -9.05 -13.84 22.54
C PRO A 235 -8.50 -15.23 22.84
N TRP A 236 -9.17 -16.26 22.32
CA TRP A 236 -8.87 -17.67 22.54
C TRP A 236 -9.11 -18.47 21.25
N CYS A 237 -8.74 -19.75 21.28
CA CYS A 237 -9.08 -20.70 20.23
C CYS A 237 -9.26 -22.12 20.79
N TYR A 238 -9.97 -22.98 20.06
CA TYR A 238 -9.87 -24.43 20.27
C TYR A 238 -8.47 -24.89 19.89
N THR A 239 -7.93 -25.92 20.54
CA THR A 239 -6.55 -26.39 20.25
C THR A 239 -6.57 -27.66 19.39
N THR A 240 -5.48 -27.92 18.67
CA THR A 240 -5.31 -29.20 17.95
C THR A 240 -4.97 -30.37 18.88
N ASP A 241 -4.71 -30.12 20.17
CA ASP A 241 -4.48 -31.14 21.18
C ASP A 241 -5.81 -31.74 21.66
N PRO A 242 -6.06 -33.06 21.44
CA PRO A 242 -7.30 -33.71 21.87
C PRO A 242 -7.53 -33.67 23.39
N LYS A 243 -6.47 -33.47 24.20
CA LYS A 243 -6.56 -33.39 25.67
C LYS A 243 -6.83 -31.97 26.18
N LYS A 244 -6.65 -30.96 25.34
CA LYS A 244 -6.89 -29.55 25.70
C LYS A 244 -7.91 -28.93 24.76
N ARG A 245 -9.17 -28.87 25.21
CA ARG A 245 -10.28 -28.37 24.39
C ARG A 245 -10.03 -26.98 23.80
N TRP A 246 -9.65 -26.02 24.64
CA TRP A 246 -9.42 -24.63 24.23
C TRP A 246 -8.44 -23.95 25.19
N GLU A 247 -7.88 -22.82 24.77
CA GLU A 247 -6.99 -21.99 25.60
C GLU A 247 -6.95 -20.54 25.09
N TYR A 248 -6.63 -19.60 25.98
CA TYR A 248 -6.39 -18.20 25.63
C TYR A 248 -5.14 -18.03 24.78
N CYS A 249 -5.09 -16.92 24.04
CA CYS A 249 -3.96 -16.52 23.22
C CYS A 249 -3.26 -15.30 23.79
N ASN A 250 -1.93 -15.26 23.65
CA ASN A 250 -1.12 -14.09 24.02
C ASN A 250 -1.20 -13.01 22.92
N VAL A 251 -2.31 -12.26 22.92
CA VAL A 251 -2.53 -11.13 21.99
C VAL A 251 -2.00 -9.83 22.60
N PRO A 252 -1.10 -9.10 21.91
CA PRO A 252 -0.54 -7.85 22.41
C PRO A 252 -1.55 -6.70 22.37
N TYR A 253 -1.37 -5.70 23.25
CA TYR A 253 -2.14 -4.46 23.19
C TYR A 253 -1.65 -3.53 22.09
N CYS A 254 -2.53 -2.66 21.58
CA CYS A 254 -2.13 -1.60 20.68
C CYS A 254 -1.38 -0.54 21.48
N ASN A 255 -0.21 -0.13 20.99
CA ASN A 255 0.54 1.02 21.52
C ASN A 255 -0.15 2.33 21.16
#